data_AF-A0AAP3F833-F1
#
_entry.id   AF-A0AAP3F833-F1
#
_cell.length_a   1.000
_cell.length_b   1.000
_cell.length_c   1.000
_cell.angle_alpha   90.00
_cell.angle_beta   90.00
_cell.angle_gamma   90.00
#
_symmetry.space_group_name_H-M   'P 1'
#
loop_
_entity.id
_entity.type
_entity.pdbx_description
1 polymer ?
#
loop_
_entity_poly.entity_id
_entity_poly.type
_entity_poly.pdbx_seq_one_letter_code
_entity_poly.pdbx_strand_id
1 'polypeptide(L)'
;MRKKTFAKGSLLMMTMLVSSNMMAGTPELEGKATSNAVKAHRVLVIGAQDNVKSNYFVTDMLAEDTQINPDSVCYIYNKVIEDNLAQLAQKSKANFTYVDGNAIQGTYHDILEDIKTTGEGENQSSDLTFVNATQLRGMLDQAGADYLLLLDNHYLKYQEEPFKTIFHYVNYSLYDGNKKKLAQGSNYFTSINPQSEQQMLKASRKSTAKMLNDVESTLTAMRK
;
A
#
# COMPACT_ATOMS: atom_id res chain seq x y z
N MET A 1 -34.72 13.64 65.81
CA MET A 1 -34.52 12.35 65.11
C MET A 1 -33.03 12.15 64.84
N ARG A 2 -32.53 10.93 65.07
CA ARG A 2 -31.12 10.44 64.95
C ARG A 2 -30.52 10.76 63.56
N LYS A 3 -29.20 10.96 63.33
CA LYS A 3 -28.02 10.11 63.62
C LYS A 3 -26.74 11.00 63.58
N LYS A 4 -25.94 11.07 64.67
CA LYS A 4 -24.66 10.37 64.95
C LYS A 4 -23.56 10.52 63.87
N THR A 5 -22.55 11.40 64.01
CA THR A 5 -21.20 11.22 64.66
C THR A 5 -20.34 10.08 64.08
N PHE A 6 -19.00 10.13 63.96
CA PHE A 6 -17.91 10.98 64.47
C PHE A 6 -16.67 10.79 63.55
N ALA A 7 -15.78 11.80 63.53
CA ALA A 7 -14.44 11.76 62.91
C ALA A 7 -13.36 11.14 63.82
N LYS A 8 -12.21 10.78 63.22
CA LYS A 8 -10.80 10.67 63.70
C LYS A 8 -10.09 9.58 62.87
N GLY A 9 -8.82 9.63 62.48
CA GLY A 9 -7.68 10.49 62.72
C GLY A 9 -6.41 9.80 62.17
N SER A 10 -5.42 10.62 61.83
CA SER A 10 -4.02 10.38 61.39
C SER A 10 -3.28 9.07 61.76
N LEU A 11 -2.43 8.52 60.86
CA LEU A 11 -0.95 8.69 60.86
C LEU A 11 -0.19 7.55 60.11
N LEU A 12 0.78 8.00 59.30
CA LEU A 12 1.97 7.37 58.69
C LEU A 12 2.49 6.02 59.25
N MET A 13 2.89 5.09 58.36
CA MET A 13 4.26 4.52 58.31
C MET A 13 4.45 3.51 57.15
N MET A 14 5.64 3.59 56.57
CA MET A 14 6.16 2.85 55.42
C MET A 14 6.83 1.55 55.90
N THR A 15 6.55 0.42 55.26
CA THR A 15 7.32 -0.83 55.43
C THR A 15 7.41 -1.56 54.10
N MET A 16 8.63 -1.66 53.56
CA MET A 16 8.97 -2.62 52.49
C MET A 16 9.16 -4.00 53.09
N LEU A 17 8.65 -5.03 52.44
CA LEU A 17 9.14 -6.41 52.55
C LEU A 17 9.06 -7.05 51.16
N VAL A 18 10.22 -7.46 50.68
CA VAL A 18 10.44 -8.25 49.46
C VAL A 18 10.41 -9.72 49.86
N SER A 19 9.65 -10.54 49.15
CA SER A 19 9.85 -11.99 49.16
C SER A 19 9.53 -12.58 47.79
N SER A 20 10.60 -12.92 47.09
CA SER A 20 10.66 -13.75 45.91
C SER A 20 10.23 -15.18 46.23
N ASN A 21 9.26 -15.71 45.47
CA ASN A 21 9.05 -17.15 45.33
C ASN A 21 9.31 -17.54 43.87
N MET A 22 10.33 -18.36 43.68
CA MET A 22 10.63 -19.06 42.45
C MET A 22 9.80 -20.36 42.49
N MET A 23 9.00 -20.63 41.46
CA MET A 23 8.37 -21.93 41.31
C MET A 23 8.55 -22.38 39.86
N ALA A 24 9.37 -23.42 39.71
CA ALA A 24 9.51 -24.18 38.49
C ALA A 24 8.35 -25.18 38.39
N GLY A 25 7.80 -25.34 37.17
CA GLY A 25 6.96 -26.49 36.82
C GLY A 25 5.60 -26.12 36.21
N THR A 26 5.56 -25.93 34.89
CA THR A 26 4.95 -26.84 33.90
C THR A 26 5.13 -26.21 32.51
N PRO A 27 5.57 -26.95 31.48
CA PRO A 27 5.52 -26.44 30.12
C PRO A 27 4.05 -26.22 29.78
N GLU A 28 3.68 -24.98 29.47
CA GLU A 28 2.39 -24.66 28.89
C GLU A 28 2.22 -25.54 27.66
N LEU A 29 1.18 -26.38 27.72
CA LEU A 29 0.70 -27.17 26.61
C LEU A 29 0.56 -26.23 25.41
N GLU A 30 1.38 -26.47 24.39
CA GLU A 30 1.18 -25.95 23.05
C GLU A 30 -0.23 -26.33 22.61
N GLY A 31 -1.16 -25.41 22.83
CA GLY A 31 -2.43 -25.42 22.15
C GLY A 31 -2.12 -25.25 20.67
N LYS A 32 -2.03 -26.38 19.95
CA LYS A 32 -2.23 -26.44 18.51
C LYS A 32 -3.65 -25.98 18.19
N ALA A 33 -3.88 -24.68 18.32
CA ALA A 33 -4.91 -24.02 17.57
C ALA A 33 -4.42 -24.01 16.12
N THR A 34 -4.71 -25.07 15.39
CA THR A 34 -4.79 -25.02 13.93
C THR A 34 -5.97 -24.13 13.58
N SER A 35 -5.85 -22.82 13.82
CA SER A 35 -6.62 -21.88 13.03
C SER A 35 -6.02 -21.95 11.64
N ASN A 36 -6.63 -22.72 10.75
CA ASN A 36 -6.50 -22.51 9.31
C ASN A 36 -7.19 -21.19 8.91
N ALA A 37 -7.07 -20.14 9.75
CA ALA A 37 -7.26 -18.79 9.32
C ALA A 37 -6.16 -18.56 8.30
N VAL A 38 -6.57 -18.54 7.03
CA VAL A 38 -5.72 -18.06 5.96
C VAL A 38 -5.19 -16.70 6.42
N LYS A 39 -3.89 -16.64 6.75
CA LYS A 39 -3.22 -15.38 7.04
C LYS A 39 -3.46 -14.48 5.83
N ALA A 40 -4.07 -13.32 6.07
CA ALA A 40 -4.33 -12.36 5.00
C ALA A 40 -3.00 -12.03 4.31
N HIS A 41 -3.02 -11.95 2.98
CA HIS A 41 -1.86 -11.58 2.19
C HIS A 41 -1.44 -10.16 2.59
N ARG A 42 -0.20 -9.97 3.02
CA ARG A 42 0.32 -8.62 3.34
C ARG A 42 1.02 -8.10 2.09
N VAL A 43 0.47 -7.07 1.46
CA VAL A 43 1.04 -6.50 0.23
C VAL A 43 1.53 -5.10 0.54
N LEU A 44 2.83 -4.92 0.36
CA LEU A 44 3.50 -3.64 0.36
C LEU A 44 3.15 -2.90 -0.93
N VAL A 45 2.62 -1.69 -0.82
CA VAL A 45 2.26 -0.87 -1.99
C VAL A 45 3.25 0.28 -2.14
N ILE A 46 3.80 0.42 -3.35
CA ILE A 46 4.79 1.45 -3.68
C ILE A 46 4.45 2.04 -5.06
N GLY A 47 4.36 3.36 -5.16
CA GLY A 47 4.43 4.08 -6.43
C GLY A 47 5.86 4.14 -6.97
N ALA A 48 6.07 3.75 -8.24
CA ALA A 48 7.35 3.93 -8.90
C ALA A 48 7.68 5.43 -9.06
N GLN A 49 8.97 5.76 -9.08
CA GLN A 49 9.42 7.13 -9.32
C GLN A 49 9.33 7.47 -10.81
N ASP A 50 9.13 8.76 -11.12
CA ASP A 50 9.03 9.29 -12.50
C ASP A 50 8.11 8.47 -13.42
N ASN A 51 6.98 8.00 -12.88
CA ASN A 51 6.09 7.05 -13.53
C ASN A 51 4.81 7.68 -14.09
N VAL A 52 4.66 9.01 -14.07
CA VAL A 52 3.52 9.70 -14.72
C VAL A 52 3.95 10.18 -16.10
N LYS A 53 3.36 9.59 -17.15
CA LYS A 53 3.70 9.89 -18.55
C LYS A 53 2.45 10.20 -19.35
N SER A 54 2.59 10.87 -20.50
CA SER A 54 1.46 11.20 -21.38
C SER A 54 1.87 11.27 -22.84
N ASN A 55 0.93 11.04 -23.76
CA ASN A 55 1.11 11.35 -25.18
C ASN A 55 0.90 12.83 -25.53
N TYR A 56 0.45 13.66 -24.58
CA TYR A 56 0.07 15.05 -24.86
C TYR A 56 0.54 16.02 -23.76
N PHE A 57 0.29 15.70 -22.49
CA PHE A 57 0.60 16.61 -21.39
C PHE A 57 2.04 16.43 -20.92
N VAL A 58 2.84 17.49 -20.97
CA VAL A 58 4.12 17.53 -20.23
C VAL A 58 3.85 17.82 -18.75
N THR A 59 4.83 17.52 -17.88
CA THR A 59 4.70 17.68 -16.41
C THR A 59 4.24 19.08 -16.02
N ASP A 60 4.78 20.13 -16.65
CA ASP A 60 4.41 21.52 -16.35
C ASP A 60 2.94 21.82 -16.70
N MET A 61 2.42 21.27 -17.80
CA MET A 61 1.01 21.41 -18.16
C MET A 61 0.11 20.71 -17.15
N LEU A 62 0.51 19.50 -16.71
CA LEU A 62 -0.23 18.80 -15.66
C LEU A 62 -0.20 19.60 -14.36
N ALA A 63 0.96 20.11 -13.96
CA ALA A 63 1.11 20.91 -12.75
C ALA A 63 0.21 22.15 -12.76
N GLU A 64 0.21 22.90 -13.86
CA GLU A 64 -0.63 24.09 -14.05
C GLU A 64 -2.13 23.75 -14.00
N ASP A 65 -2.58 22.80 -14.83
CA ASP A 65 -4.00 22.46 -14.95
C ASP A 65 -4.57 21.81 -13.67
N THR A 66 -3.73 21.12 -12.90
CA THR A 66 -4.14 20.43 -11.66
C THR A 66 -3.88 21.24 -10.39
N GLN A 67 -3.11 22.33 -10.49
CA GLN A 67 -2.59 23.11 -9.37
C GLN A 67 -1.69 22.29 -8.42
N ILE A 68 -1.04 21.24 -8.94
CA ILE A 68 -0.05 20.44 -8.23
C ILE A 68 1.33 21.05 -8.47
N ASN A 69 2.21 21.05 -7.46
CA ASN A 69 3.60 21.46 -7.67
C ASN A 69 4.26 20.54 -8.73
N PRO A 70 4.95 21.07 -9.76
CA PRO A 70 5.61 20.27 -10.80
C PRO A 70 6.45 19.11 -10.26
N ASP A 71 7.23 19.35 -9.21
CA ASP A 71 8.11 18.34 -8.59
C ASP A 71 7.32 17.25 -7.85
N SER A 72 6.03 17.48 -7.60
CA SER A 72 5.14 16.59 -6.84
C SER A 72 4.13 15.86 -7.72
N VAL A 73 4.09 16.08 -9.04
CA VAL A 73 3.08 15.46 -9.92
C VAL A 73 3.09 13.94 -9.79
N CYS A 74 4.24 13.29 -9.92
CA CYS A 74 4.34 11.83 -9.79
C CYS A 74 3.91 11.35 -8.40
N TYR A 75 4.39 12.00 -7.36
CA TYR A 75 4.04 11.65 -5.98
C TYR A 75 2.54 11.76 -5.73
N ILE A 76 1.89 12.86 -6.12
CA ILE A 76 0.46 13.06 -5.88
C ILE A 76 -0.38 12.06 -6.68
N TYR A 77 -0.04 11.78 -7.95
CA TYR A 77 -0.77 10.80 -8.76
C TYR A 77 -0.71 9.40 -8.14
N ASN A 78 0.47 8.94 -7.72
CA ASN A 78 0.63 7.65 -7.03
C ASN A 78 -0.12 7.64 -5.68
N LYS A 79 0.05 8.69 -4.88
CA LYS A 79 -0.61 8.85 -3.57
C LYS A 79 -2.13 8.77 -3.69
N VAL A 80 -2.74 9.34 -4.74
CA VAL A 80 -4.19 9.24 -4.96
C VAL A 80 -4.65 7.79 -5.11
N ILE A 81 -3.90 6.97 -5.85
CA ILE A 81 -4.21 5.55 -6.05
C ILE A 81 -3.97 4.77 -4.76
N GLU A 82 -2.85 5.02 -4.09
CA GLU A 82 -2.48 4.43 -2.79
C GLU A 82 -3.54 4.73 -1.71
N ASP A 83 -3.97 5.98 -1.58
CA ASP A 83 -5.00 6.41 -0.62
C ASP A 83 -6.35 5.71 -0.90
N ASN A 84 -6.73 5.59 -2.16
CA ASN A 84 -7.93 4.85 -2.53
C ASN A 84 -7.79 3.35 -2.24
N LEU A 85 -6.65 2.73 -2.54
CA LEU A 85 -6.38 1.32 -2.22
C LEU A 85 -6.46 1.09 -0.71
N ALA A 86 -5.79 1.91 0.09
CA ALA A 86 -5.78 1.81 1.54
C ALA A 86 -7.20 1.92 2.13
N GLN A 87 -7.96 2.94 1.70
CA GLN A 87 -9.34 3.12 2.15
C GLN A 87 -10.27 1.98 1.73
N LEU A 88 -10.10 1.45 0.51
CA LEU A 88 -10.93 0.37 0.00
C LEU A 88 -10.58 -0.94 0.71
N ALA A 89 -9.30 -1.27 0.86
CA ALA A 89 -8.81 -2.46 1.55
C ALA A 89 -9.30 -2.54 3.00
N GLN A 90 -9.35 -1.41 3.72
CA GLN A 90 -9.90 -1.33 5.07
C GLN A 90 -11.42 -1.58 5.13
N LYS A 91 -12.16 -1.18 4.09
CA LYS A 91 -13.62 -1.31 4.05
C LYS A 91 -14.08 -2.67 3.52
N SER A 92 -13.31 -3.26 2.61
CA SER A 92 -13.55 -4.61 2.10
C SER A 92 -13.17 -5.65 3.15
N LYS A 93 -13.89 -6.79 3.19
CA LYS A 93 -13.39 -8.01 3.85
C LYS A 93 -12.28 -8.66 3.00
N ALA A 94 -11.38 -7.84 2.46
CA ALA A 94 -10.30 -8.26 1.59
C ALA A 94 -9.45 -9.31 2.31
N ASN A 95 -9.05 -10.36 1.59
CA ASN A 95 -8.02 -11.27 2.08
C ASN A 95 -6.61 -10.68 1.97
N PHE A 96 -6.52 -9.35 1.87
CA PHE A 96 -5.33 -8.56 1.66
C PHE A 96 -5.25 -7.46 2.73
N THR A 97 -4.08 -7.32 3.35
CA THR A 97 -3.73 -6.22 4.25
C THR A 97 -2.78 -5.26 3.54
N TYR A 98 -3.22 -4.03 3.35
CA TYR A 98 -2.42 -2.93 2.82
C TYR A 98 -1.27 -2.59 3.78
N VAL A 99 -0.05 -2.58 3.25
CA VAL A 99 1.15 -2.10 3.95
C VAL A 99 1.68 -0.89 3.19
N ASP A 100 1.73 0.26 3.88
CA ASP A 100 2.23 1.51 3.32
C ASP A 100 3.74 1.43 3.09
N GLY A 101 4.18 1.75 1.87
CA GLY A 101 5.59 1.76 1.50
C GLY A 101 6.34 3.06 1.79
N ASN A 102 5.65 4.16 2.12
CA ASN A 102 6.28 5.47 2.31
C ASN A 102 7.41 5.45 3.35
N ALA A 103 7.25 4.67 4.42
CA ALA A 103 8.25 4.57 5.50
C ALA A 103 9.54 3.84 5.08
N ILE A 104 9.51 3.03 4.01
CA ILE A 104 10.65 2.21 3.60
C ILE A 104 11.25 2.63 2.25
N GLN A 105 10.50 3.35 1.41
CA GLN A 105 10.95 3.77 0.07
C GLN A 105 12.29 4.51 0.11
N GLY A 106 12.49 5.45 1.05
CA GLY A 106 13.76 6.18 1.16
C GLY A 106 14.96 5.30 1.54
N THR A 107 14.74 4.23 2.30
CA THR A 107 15.81 3.29 2.69
C THR A 107 16.21 2.37 1.53
N TYR A 108 15.25 2.08 0.64
CA TYR A 108 15.40 1.10 -0.44
C TYR A 108 15.37 1.75 -1.83
N HIS A 109 15.67 3.03 -1.90
CA HIS A 109 15.64 3.83 -3.12
C HIS A 109 16.44 3.17 -4.25
N ASP A 110 17.68 2.76 -3.98
CA ASP A 110 18.57 2.12 -4.97
C ASP A 110 17.94 0.85 -5.59
N ILE A 111 17.26 0.03 -4.78
CA ILE A 111 16.60 -1.19 -5.27
C ILE A 111 15.41 -0.83 -6.17
N LEU A 112 14.67 0.22 -5.80
CA LEU A 112 13.51 0.68 -6.55
C LEU A 112 13.93 1.31 -7.88
N GLU A 113 15.10 1.96 -7.96
CA GLU A 113 15.68 2.49 -9.21
C GLU A 113 16.20 1.38 -10.15
N ASP A 114 16.59 0.24 -9.59
CA ASP A 114 16.99 -0.94 -10.37
C ASP A 114 15.80 -1.63 -11.06
N ILE A 115 14.57 -1.34 -10.62
CA ILE A 115 13.36 -1.81 -11.31
C ILE A 115 13.28 -1.11 -12.66
N LYS A 116 13.42 -1.88 -13.74
CA LYS A 116 13.29 -1.37 -15.11
C LYS A 116 11.84 -1.51 -15.55
N THR A 117 11.50 -0.83 -16.64
CA THR A 117 10.19 -0.98 -17.28
C THR A 117 10.36 -1.50 -18.69
N THR A 118 9.35 -2.24 -19.16
CA THR A 118 9.25 -2.75 -20.52
C THR A 118 7.91 -2.36 -21.13
N GLY A 119 7.85 -2.25 -22.46
CA GLY A 119 6.67 -1.74 -23.16
C GLY A 119 6.60 -0.22 -23.18
N GLU A 120 5.50 0.33 -23.72
CA GLU A 120 5.30 1.77 -23.90
C GLU A 120 3.85 2.17 -23.62
N GLY A 121 3.66 3.40 -23.11
CA GLY A 121 2.34 3.99 -22.86
C GLY A 121 1.46 3.13 -21.96
N GLU A 122 0.25 2.81 -22.42
CA GLU A 122 -0.72 1.99 -21.68
C GLU A 122 -0.28 0.52 -21.48
N ASN A 123 0.76 0.05 -22.18
CA ASN A 123 1.29 -1.31 -22.07
C ASN A 123 2.61 -1.39 -21.29
N GLN A 124 3.06 -0.27 -20.71
CA GLN A 124 4.30 -0.25 -19.93
C GLN A 124 4.13 -0.96 -18.59
N SER A 125 5.09 -1.79 -18.20
CA SER A 125 5.05 -2.58 -16.97
C SER A 125 6.44 -2.77 -16.37
N SER A 126 6.51 -3.09 -15.08
CA SER A 126 7.79 -3.30 -14.41
C SER A 126 8.42 -4.64 -14.78
N ASP A 127 9.75 -4.63 -14.85
CA ASP A 127 10.63 -5.77 -15.02
C ASP A 127 11.63 -5.83 -13.87
N LEU A 128 11.51 -6.87 -13.06
CA LEU A 128 12.33 -7.09 -11.87
C LEU A 128 13.50 -8.07 -12.14
N THR A 129 13.75 -8.45 -13.40
CA THR A 129 14.76 -9.46 -13.78
C THR A 129 16.16 -9.15 -13.25
N PHE A 130 16.53 -7.87 -13.20
CA PHE A 130 17.85 -7.42 -12.76
C PHE A 130 17.90 -6.95 -11.30
N VAL A 131 16.75 -6.94 -10.61
CA VAL A 131 16.66 -6.50 -9.23
C VAL A 131 17.24 -7.57 -8.33
N ASN A 132 18.08 -7.18 -7.37
CA ASN A 132 18.67 -8.11 -6.42
C ASN A 132 17.58 -8.75 -5.54
N ALA A 133 17.26 -10.02 -5.82
CA ALA A 133 16.20 -10.74 -5.14
C ALA A 133 16.41 -10.86 -3.61
N THR A 134 17.65 -10.85 -3.12
CA THR A 134 17.96 -10.92 -1.69
C THR A 134 17.65 -9.58 -1.01
N GLN A 135 18.06 -8.47 -1.63
CA GLN A 135 17.76 -7.14 -1.09
C GLN A 135 16.25 -6.84 -1.17
N LEU A 136 15.59 -7.24 -2.26
CA LEU A 136 14.14 -7.11 -2.41
C LEU A 136 13.36 -7.95 -1.37
N ARG A 137 13.81 -9.17 -1.06
CA ARG A 137 13.24 -9.98 0.03
C ARG A 137 13.45 -9.29 1.39
N GLY A 138 14.65 -8.74 1.64
CA GLY A 138 14.94 -7.98 2.86
C GLY A 138 14.03 -6.76 3.04
N MET A 139 13.74 -6.03 1.96
CA MET A 139 12.77 -4.93 1.97
C MET A 139 11.37 -5.41 2.38
N LEU A 140 10.90 -6.51 1.80
CA LEU A 140 9.62 -7.12 2.15
C LEU A 140 9.58 -7.61 3.60
N ASP A 141 10.66 -8.23 4.08
CA ASP A 141 10.78 -8.68 5.48
C ASP A 141 10.71 -7.49 6.46
N GLN A 142 11.42 -6.41 6.18
CA GLN A 142 11.38 -5.18 7.00
C GLN A 142 9.99 -4.55 7.02
N ALA A 143 9.28 -4.55 5.88
CA ALA A 143 7.90 -4.08 5.79
C ALA A 143 6.90 -5.06 6.44
N GLY A 144 7.33 -6.29 6.76
CA GLY A 144 6.45 -7.37 7.18
C GLY A 144 5.45 -7.76 6.09
N ALA A 145 5.84 -7.70 4.82
CA ALA A 145 5.02 -8.01 3.66
C ALA A 145 5.45 -9.32 2.98
N ASP A 146 4.49 -9.98 2.33
CA ASP A 146 4.72 -11.20 1.56
C ASP A 146 4.83 -10.89 0.06
N TYR A 147 4.18 -9.81 -0.38
CA TYR A 147 4.08 -9.38 -1.77
C TYR A 147 4.40 -7.90 -1.90
N LEU A 148 4.90 -7.50 -3.07
CA LEU A 148 5.06 -6.11 -3.50
C LEU A 148 4.05 -5.81 -4.62
N LEU A 149 3.23 -4.79 -4.44
CA LEU A 149 2.43 -4.18 -5.49
C LEU A 149 3.09 -2.86 -5.88
N LEU A 150 3.65 -2.83 -7.07
CA LEU A 150 4.29 -1.65 -7.64
C LEU A 150 3.30 -0.96 -8.58
N LEU A 151 3.08 0.34 -8.42
CA LEU A 151 2.38 1.15 -9.41
C LEU A 151 3.42 1.57 -10.45
N ASP A 152 3.46 0.81 -11.54
CA ASP A 152 4.53 0.83 -12.54
C ASP A 152 4.51 2.11 -13.39
N ASN A 153 3.32 2.51 -13.81
CA ASN A 153 3.10 3.63 -14.73
C ASN A 153 1.70 4.19 -14.57
N HIS A 154 1.58 5.50 -14.54
CA HIS A 154 0.33 6.23 -14.66
C HIS A 154 0.34 7.00 -15.97
N TYR A 155 -0.18 6.37 -17.02
CA TYR A 155 -0.18 6.92 -18.36
C TYR A 155 -1.46 7.69 -18.68
N LEU A 156 -1.32 8.95 -19.09
CA LEU A 156 -2.40 9.81 -19.53
C LEU A 156 -2.45 9.81 -21.05
N LYS A 157 -3.41 9.09 -21.62
CA LYS A 157 -3.70 9.12 -23.05
C LYS A 157 -4.78 10.15 -23.34
N TYR A 158 -4.38 11.27 -23.92
CA TYR A 158 -5.28 12.27 -24.48
C TYR A 158 -5.79 11.84 -25.85
N GLN A 159 -7.08 12.01 -26.07
CA GLN A 159 -7.78 11.76 -27.32
C GLN A 159 -8.80 12.88 -27.55
N GLU A 160 -8.81 13.45 -28.75
CA GLU A 160 -9.72 14.55 -29.10
C GLU A 160 -11.01 14.07 -29.78
N GLU A 161 -10.91 13.03 -30.62
CA GLU A 161 -12.05 12.46 -31.36
C GLU A 161 -12.43 11.07 -30.85
N PRO A 162 -13.72 10.69 -30.74
CA PRO A 162 -14.91 11.48 -31.10
C PRO A 162 -15.26 12.53 -30.04
N PHE A 163 -14.70 12.45 -28.83
CA PHE A 163 -14.86 13.43 -27.77
C PHE A 163 -13.56 13.57 -26.98
N LYS A 164 -13.26 14.81 -26.56
CA LYS A 164 -12.14 15.13 -25.67
C LYS A 164 -12.19 14.24 -24.42
N THR A 165 -11.23 13.33 -24.32
CA THR A 165 -11.12 12.35 -23.23
C THR A 165 -9.66 12.15 -22.86
N ILE A 166 -9.38 12.12 -21.56
CA ILE A 166 -8.13 11.69 -20.98
C ILE A 166 -8.37 10.33 -20.34
N PHE A 167 -7.70 9.30 -20.85
CA PHE A 167 -7.65 8.00 -20.21
C PHE A 167 -6.45 7.96 -19.27
N HIS A 168 -6.73 7.74 -18.00
CA HIS A 168 -5.74 7.55 -16.95
C HIS A 168 -5.53 6.05 -16.77
N TYR A 169 -4.53 5.47 -17.44
CA TYR A 169 -4.12 4.09 -17.25
C TYR A 169 -3.20 3.99 -16.05
N VAL A 170 -3.53 3.14 -15.09
CA VAL A 170 -2.72 2.80 -13.93
C VAL A 170 -2.28 1.36 -14.10
N ASN A 171 -1.03 1.19 -14.49
CA ASN A 171 -0.38 -0.10 -14.67
C ASN A 171 0.31 -0.48 -13.38
N TYR A 172 0.26 -1.76 -13.05
CA TYR A 172 0.82 -2.27 -11.81
C TYR A 172 1.38 -3.67 -11.97
N SER A 173 2.39 -3.96 -11.17
CA SER A 173 3.00 -5.27 -11.06
C SER A 173 2.86 -5.81 -9.65
N LEU A 174 2.44 -7.07 -9.53
CA LEU A 174 2.33 -7.80 -8.29
C LEU A 174 3.42 -8.87 -8.24
N TYR A 175 4.38 -8.71 -7.33
CA TYR A 175 5.50 -9.61 -7.12
C TYR A 175 5.30 -10.45 -5.85
N ASP A 176 5.38 -11.77 -5.99
CA ASP A 176 5.43 -12.72 -4.89
C ASP A 176 6.86 -12.85 -4.37
N GLY A 177 7.14 -12.35 -3.17
CA GLY A 177 8.46 -12.36 -2.57
C GLY A 177 8.99 -13.75 -2.20
N ASN A 178 8.12 -14.76 -2.14
CA ASN A 178 8.50 -16.14 -1.82
C ASN A 178 8.72 -16.96 -3.08
N LYS A 179 7.79 -16.89 -4.04
CA LYS A 179 7.86 -17.63 -5.31
C LYS A 179 8.68 -16.91 -6.39
N LYS A 180 9.06 -15.65 -6.16
CA LYS A 180 9.73 -14.77 -7.12
C LYS A 180 8.97 -14.67 -8.45
N LYS A 181 7.64 -14.63 -8.37
CA LYS A 181 6.74 -14.60 -9.53
C LYS A 181 6.18 -13.20 -9.69
N LEU A 182 6.19 -12.70 -10.92
CA LEU A 182 5.60 -11.43 -11.29
C LEU A 182 4.28 -11.66 -12.04
N ALA A 183 3.23 -10.93 -11.66
CA ALA A 183 2.05 -10.73 -12.48
C ALA A 183 1.85 -9.24 -12.73
N GLN A 184 1.17 -8.93 -13.82
CA GLN A 184 0.95 -7.56 -14.27
C GLN A 184 -0.55 -7.33 -14.46
N GLY A 185 -0.96 -6.08 -14.27
CA GLY A 185 -2.32 -5.66 -14.51
C GLY A 185 -2.39 -4.19 -14.87
N SER A 186 -3.54 -3.80 -15.40
CA SER A 186 -3.84 -2.40 -15.71
C SER A 186 -5.31 -2.15 -15.43
N ASN A 187 -5.61 -0.96 -14.94
CA ASN A 187 -6.96 -0.43 -14.88
C ASN A 187 -6.94 1.02 -15.33
N TYR A 188 -8.09 1.54 -15.76
CA TYR A 188 -8.18 2.92 -16.20
C TYR A 188 -9.42 3.63 -15.67
N PHE A 189 -9.35 4.95 -15.64
CA PHE A 189 -10.50 5.84 -15.47
C PHE A 189 -10.38 7.00 -16.45
N THR A 190 -11.45 7.77 -16.63
CA THR A 190 -11.50 8.82 -17.64
C THR A 190 -11.82 10.18 -17.03
N SER A 191 -11.27 11.24 -17.62
CA SER A 191 -11.60 12.63 -17.30
C SER A 191 -11.64 13.47 -18.59
N ILE A 192 -12.17 14.68 -18.51
CA ILE A 192 -12.21 15.63 -19.66
C ILE A 192 -10.97 16.54 -19.65
N ASN A 193 -10.50 16.90 -18.46
CA ASN A 193 -9.33 17.75 -18.22
C ASN A 193 -8.46 17.10 -17.12
N PRO A 194 -7.17 17.45 -17.03
CA PRO A 194 -6.36 17.05 -15.88
C PRO A 194 -7.06 17.41 -14.57
N GLN A 195 -6.91 16.53 -13.58
CA GLN A 195 -7.69 16.59 -12.34
C GLN A 195 -6.78 16.91 -11.15
N SER A 196 -7.23 17.81 -10.29
CA SER A 196 -6.59 18.01 -8.97
C SER A 196 -6.65 16.74 -8.13
N GLU A 197 -5.83 16.65 -7.08
CA GLU A 197 -5.79 15.50 -6.16
C GLU A 197 -7.19 15.07 -5.69
N GLN A 198 -8.02 16.04 -5.26
CA GLN A 198 -9.37 15.77 -4.75
C GLN A 198 -10.34 15.28 -5.83
N GLN A 199 -10.20 15.77 -7.07
CA GLN A 199 -11.00 15.30 -8.20
C GLN A 199 -10.58 13.88 -8.58
N MET A 200 -9.28 13.62 -8.64
CA MET A 200 -8.72 12.33 -9.00
C MET A 200 -9.02 11.24 -7.95
N LEU A 201 -9.00 11.57 -6.66
CA LEU A 201 -9.45 10.69 -5.57
C LEU A 201 -10.89 10.19 -5.82
N LYS A 202 -11.77 11.05 -6.31
CA LYS A 202 -13.17 10.67 -6.61
C LYS A 202 -13.27 9.88 -7.91
N ALA A 203 -12.62 10.33 -8.98
CA ALA A 203 -12.72 9.72 -10.30
C ALA A 203 -12.10 8.33 -10.39
N SER A 204 -10.94 8.13 -9.74
CA SER A 204 -10.22 6.86 -9.77
C SER A 204 -10.85 5.78 -8.89
N ARG A 205 -11.65 6.15 -7.88
CA ARG A 205 -12.14 5.24 -6.82
C ARG A 205 -12.76 3.94 -7.34
N LYS A 206 -13.60 4.02 -8.38
CA LYS A 206 -14.24 2.82 -8.98
C LYS A 206 -13.21 1.93 -9.68
N SER A 207 -12.27 2.53 -10.39
CA SER A 207 -11.20 1.82 -11.09
C SER A 207 -10.25 1.14 -10.09
N THR A 208 -9.88 1.84 -9.02
CA THR A 208 -9.09 1.29 -7.92
C THR A 208 -9.81 0.15 -7.19
N ALA A 209 -11.13 0.21 -7.03
CA ALA A 209 -11.89 -0.91 -6.47
C ALA A 209 -11.85 -2.16 -7.36
N LYS A 210 -11.86 -1.97 -8.69
CA LYS A 210 -11.64 -3.08 -9.63
C LYS A 210 -10.21 -3.63 -9.50
N MET A 211 -9.21 -2.76 -9.44
CA MET A 211 -7.82 -3.13 -9.21
C MET A 211 -7.64 -3.98 -7.94
N LEU A 212 -8.27 -3.59 -6.84
CA LEU A 212 -8.24 -4.35 -5.59
C LEU A 212 -8.76 -5.79 -5.80
N ASN A 213 -9.90 -5.96 -6.48
CA ASN A 213 -10.47 -7.28 -6.76
C ASN A 213 -9.58 -8.13 -7.69
N ASP A 214 -8.95 -7.49 -8.70
CA ASP A 214 -8.03 -8.15 -9.62
C ASP A 214 -6.77 -8.64 -8.86
N VAL A 215 -6.24 -7.81 -7.96
CA VAL A 215 -5.10 -8.15 -7.09
C VAL A 215 -5.46 -9.31 -6.16
N GLU A 216 -6.63 -9.29 -5.51
CA GLU A 216 -7.08 -10.40 -4.66
C GLU A 216 -7.23 -11.73 -5.42
N SER A 217 -7.79 -11.66 -6.62
CA SER A 217 -7.94 -12.81 -7.51
C SER A 217 -6.57 -13.38 -7.90
N THR A 218 -5.62 -12.49 -8.22
CA THR A 218 -4.26 -12.85 -8.58
C THR A 218 -3.51 -13.47 -7.39
N LEU A 219 -3.61 -12.89 -6.19
CA LEU A 219 -3.02 -13.45 -4.96
C LEU A 219 -3.56 -14.86 -4.67
N THR A 220 -4.87 -15.06 -4.86
CA THR A 220 -5.50 -16.37 -4.70
C THR A 220 -4.98 -17.39 -5.72
N ALA A 221 -4.77 -16.97 -6.97
CA ALA A 221 -4.20 -17.82 -8.01
C ALA A 221 -2.71 -18.12 -7.78
N MET A 222 -1.94 -17.15 -7.30
CA MET A 222 -0.51 -17.31 -6.98
C MET A 222 -0.27 -18.23 -5.81
N ARG A 223 -1.23 -18.40 -4.90
CA ARG A 223 -1.08 -19.30 -3.75
C ARG A 223 -1.04 -20.78 -4.15
N LYS A 224 -1.77 -21.16 -5.20
CA LYS A 224 -1.76 -22.51 -5.76
C LYS A 224 -0.39 -22.87 -6.34
#